data_AF-A0A2P6V5P8-F1
#
_entry.id   AF-A0A2P6V5P8-F1
#
_cell.length_a   1.000
_cell.length_b   1.000
_cell.length_c   1.000
_cell.angle_alpha   90.00
_cell.angle_beta   90.00
_cell.angle_gamma   90.00
#
_symmetry.space_group_name_H-M   'P 1'
#
loop_
_entity.id
_entity.type
_entity.pdbx_description
1 polymer ?
#
loop_
_entity_poly.entity_id
_entity_poly.type
_entity_poly.pdbx_seq_one_letter_code
_entity_poly.pdbx_strand_id
1 'polypeptide(L)'
;MHSAGLRAAPASAPASRCAAGAPAAARLPLAPPRAVALDRAAEEQAPEGHVRLAAPEGGASIHLFGVCHGGSEPEIAEFIMRELPEVVVVETSLNSAHGWAHGNTISRQDCLTFAHGAAPGSHEHRARMFAQYGVQLADMAHPLGSHLWHDLSQGGHALYNEQLVYVAAFAVNAQLVFGDRPKQITYSRMLWLPSIVDLDQAYGAMSASNYKGLAGGGHGSPGELATSASATEAVLLGERDAVMLSALHHASLRCGSGGSVVGVVGASHLTGMQDLWDSGDWRGLMAQGLLQAPHGPRLPESAEETGVRRALLDGVIRLSCRVDVQQDVRRVLGPVHPESHEAYTLAHELYGCTRMLLAALDRDQLAEVCQGWNCDMYQVLEPVRAVRPVNGGPGYDKALVLDLRTLNFEIA
;
A
#
# COMPACT_ATOMS: atom_id res chain seq x y z
N MET A 1 5.99 -72.03 5.70
CA MET A 1 6.78 -71.68 6.91
C MET A 1 6.81 -70.17 7.03
N HIS A 2 6.58 -69.67 8.24
CA HIS A 2 6.31 -68.29 8.62
C HIS A 2 7.24 -67.21 8.03
N SER A 3 6.68 -66.09 7.57
CA SER A 3 7.08 -64.78 8.09
C SER A 3 5.94 -63.76 7.94
N ALA A 4 5.64 -63.10 9.05
CA ALA A 4 4.77 -61.94 9.17
C ALA A 4 5.61 -60.67 8.98
N GLY A 5 5.00 -59.58 8.52
CA GLY A 5 5.73 -58.30 8.45
C GLY A 5 4.91 -57.12 7.92
N LEU A 6 4.18 -56.48 8.84
CA LEU A 6 3.96 -55.03 8.95
C LEU A 6 3.28 -54.28 7.78
N ARG A 7 1.97 -54.11 7.93
CA ARG A 7 1.21 -52.99 7.34
C ARG A 7 1.36 -51.76 8.24
N ALA A 8 1.81 -50.64 7.67
CA ALA A 8 1.80 -49.34 8.32
C ALA A 8 0.37 -48.79 8.37
N ALA A 9 -0.06 -48.36 9.57
CA ALA A 9 -1.31 -47.62 9.79
C ALA A 9 -1.10 -46.12 9.51
N PRO A 10 -2.13 -45.39 9.04
CA PRO A 10 -2.03 -43.96 8.77
C PRO A 10 -2.03 -43.15 10.07
N ALA A 11 -1.16 -42.15 10.13
CA ALA A 11 -1.05 -41.19 11.22
C ALA A 11 -2.32 -40.31 11.28
N SER A 12 -2.97 -40.34 12.43
CA SER A 12 -4.09 -39.48 12.78
C SER A 12 -3.61 -38.04 13.07
N ALA A 13 -4.33 -37.06 12.54
CA ALA A 13 -4.13 -35.64 12.81
C ALA A 13 -4.43 -35.31 14.28
N PRO A 14 -3.66 -34.40 14.92
CA PRO A 14 -4.00 -33.93 16.25
C PRO A 14 -5.12 -32.88 16.19
N ALA A 15 -6.19 -33.17 16.93
CA ALA A 15 -7.31 -32.27 17.18
C ALA A 15 -6.84 -31.00 17.92
N SER A 16 -7.07 -29.85 17.30
CA SER A 16 -6.93 -28.53 17.93
C SER A 16 -7.99 -28.37 19.02
N ARG A 17 -7.56 -28.35 20.28
CA ARG A 17 -8.42 -28.05 21.42
C ARG A 17 -8.61 -26.54 21.52
N CYS A 18 -9.84 -26.08 21.33
CA CYS A 18 -10.32 -24.78 21.74
C CYS A 18 -10.07 -24.56 23.24
N ALA A 19 -9.17 -23.65 23.59
CA ALA A 19 -9.07 -23.10 24.93
C ALA A 19 -9.87 -21.79 24.96
N ALA A 20 -10.96 -21.78 25.73
CA ALA A 20 -11.73 -20.59 26.04
C ALA A 20 -10.87 -19.61 26.84
N GLY A 21 -10.66 -18.40 26.30
CA GLY A 21 -9.99 -17.30 26.98
C GLY A 21 -10.91 -16.62 27.99
N ALA A 22 -10.43 -16.51 29.22
CA ALA A 22 -11.06 -15.83 30.36
C ALA A 22 -11.25 -14.31 30.12
N PRO A 23 -12.17 -13.64 30.84
CA PRO A 23 -12.52 -12.25 30.59
C PRO A 23 -11.40 -11.28 31.00
N ALA A 24 -11.26 -10.22 30.21
CA ALA A 24 -10.31 -9.12 30.43
C ALA A 24 -10.54 -8.46 31.80
N ALA A 25 -9.52 -8.53 32.67
CA ALA A 25 -9.51 -7.78 33.92
C ALA A 25 -9.34 -6.29 33.61
N ALA A 26 -10.34 -5.49 34.01
CA ALA A 26 -10.31 -4.04 33.95
C ALA A 26 -9.10 -3.49 34.74
N ARG A 27 -8.11 -2.92 34.04
CA ARG A 27 -7.04 -2.14 34.65
C ARG A 27 -7.47 -0.68 34.72
N LEU A 28 -7.45 -0.12 35.93
CA LEU A 28 -7.68 1.29 36.21
C LEU A 28 -6.67 2.17 35.44
N PRO A 29 -7.08 3.34 34.92
CA PRO A 29 -6.18 4.25 34.20
C PRO A 29 -5.14 4.84 35.15
N LEU A 30 -3.86 4.68 34.80
CA LEU A 30 -2.76 5.46 35.36
C LEU A 30 -2.92 6.90 34.88
N ALA A 31 -2.85 7.86 35.80
CA ALA A 31 -2.93 9.29 35.50
C ALA A 31 -1.87 9.70 34.46
N PRO A 32 -2.21 10.57 33.49
CA PRO A 32 -1.25 11.03 32.50
C PRO A 32 -0.12 11.85 33.16
N PRO A 33 1.13 11.74 32.67
CA PRO A 33 2.19 12.65 33.09
C PRO A 33 1.82 14.09 32.74
N ARG A 34 2.11 15.02 33.65
CA ARG A 34 1.89 16.47 33.47
C ARG A 34 2.58 16.93 32.18
N ALA A 35 1.80 17.40 31.22
CA ALA A 35 2.29 18.11 30.05
C ALA A 35 3.10 19.33 30.50
N VAL A 36 4.39 19.35 30.18
CA VAL A 36 5.16 20.59 30.17
C VAL A 36 4.70 21.33 28.92
N ALA A 37 3.96 22.41 29.11
CA ALA A 37 3.51 23.27 28.02
C ALA A 37 4.75 23.84 27.31
N LEU A 38 5.05 23.32 26.12
CA LEU A 38 5.93 23.99 25.18
C LEU A 38 5.19 25.24 24.67
N ASP A 39 5.87 26.38 24.72
CA ASP A 39 5.34 27.70 24.34
C ASP A 39 4.61 27.65 22.98
N ARG A 40 3.29 27.86 23.01
CA ARG A 40 2.47 28.08 21.81
C ARG A 40 2.70 29.50 21.30
N ALA A 41 3.71 29.69 20.47
CA ALA A 41 3.95 30.95 19.77
C ALA A 41 4.55 30.71 18.37
N ALA A 42 3.70 30.39 17.40
CA ALA A 42 3.73 30.84 16.01
C ALA A 42 2.58 30.13 15.26
N GLU A 43 1.77 30.86 14.49
CA GLU A 43 1.06 30.27 13.35
C GLU A 43 2.14 29.88 12.33
N GLU A 44 2.80 28.75 12.58
CA GLU A 44 3.73 28.12 11.66
C GLU A 44 2.90 27.61 10.47
N GLN A 45 3.34 27.95 9.26
CA GLN A 45 2.72 27.42 8.04
C GLN A 45 2.67 25.90 8.14
N ALA A 46 1.46 25.35 7.93
CA ALA A 46 1.27 23.92 7.77
C ALA A 46 2.29 23.36 6.77
N PRO A 47 2.97 22.23 7.06
CA PRO A 47 3.89 21.61 6.12
C PRO A 47 3.23 21.38 4.76
N GLU A 48 3.98 21.47 3.67
CA GLU A 48 3.48 21.05 2.36
C GLU A 48 2.98 19.59 2.44
N GLY A 49 1.82 19.30 1.85
CA GLY A 49 1.20 17.97 1.98
C GLY A 49 0.43 17.74 3.29
N HIS A 50 0.03 18.80 4.00
CA HIS A 50 -0.85 18.74 5.18
C HIS A 50 -2.30 19.14 4.85
N VAL A 51 -3.25 18.34 5.33
CA VAL A 51 -4.68 18.65 5.33
C VAL A 51 -5.24 18.49 6.74
N ARG A 52 -6.11 19.41 7.16
CA ARG A 52 -6.88 19.28 8.41
C ARG A 52 -8.30 18.83 8.10
N LEU A 53 -8.68 17.65 8.57
CA LEU A 53 -10.03 17.14 8.41
C LEU A 53 -10.94 17.69 9.52
N ALA A 54 -12.18 18.03 9.17
CA ALA A 54 -13.16 18.51 10.14
C ALA A 54 -13.41 17.43 11.22
N ALA A 55 -13.36 17.81 12.50
CA ALA A 55 -13.57 16.86 13.58
C ALA A 55 -15.00 16.30 13.55
N PRO A 56 -15.20 14.98 13.71
CA PRO A 56 -16.53 14.43 13.91
C PRO A 56 -17.13 14.98 15.21
N GLU A 57 -18.47 14.99 15.33
CA GLU A 57 -19.14 15.50 16.53
C GLU A 57 -18.63 14.77 17.79
N GLY A 58 -18.11 15.54 18.75
CA GLY A 58 -17.50 15.01 19.97
C GLY A 58 -16.11 14.38 19.80
N GLY A 59 -15.50 14.46 18.62
CA GLY A 59 -14.18 13.91 18.32
C GLY A 59 -13.02 14.93 18.38
N ALA A 60 -11.80 14.39 18.32
CA ALA A 60 -10.54 15.11 18.24
C ALA A 60 -10.29 15.74 16.85
N SER A 61 -9.41 16.75 16.78
CA SER A 61 -8.91 17.26 15.51
C SER A 61 -8.07 16.21 14.79
N ILE A 62 -8.20 16.12 13.46
CA ILE A 62 -7.45 15.18 12.63
C ILE A 62 -6.53 15.95 11.69
N HIS A 63 -5.23 15.67 11.78
CA HIS A 63 -4.18 16.21 10.91
C HIS A 63 -3.69 15.10 9.98
N LEU A 64 -3.86 15.24 8.68
CA LEU A 64 -3.49 14.26 7.67
C LEU A 64 -2.27 14.75 6.89
N PHE A 65 -1.23 13.92 6.81
CA PHE A 65 0.01 14.22 6.09
C PHE A 65 0.26 13.20 4.99
N GLY A 66 0.58 13.70 3.79
CA GLY A 66 1.07 12.91 2.67
C GLY A 66 2.60 12.80 2.67
N VAL A 67 3.16 11.59 2.67
CA VAL A 67 4.60 11.33 2.59
C VAL A 67 5.03 10.77 1.24
N CYS A 68 6.19 11.19 0.76
CA CYS A 68 6.84 10.54 -0.38
C CYS A 68 7.75 9.40 0.12
N HIS A 69 7.56 8.18 -0.37
CA HIS A 69 8.42 7.05 0.01
C HIS A 69 9.89 7.32 -0.36
N GLY A 70 10.78 7.25 0.63
CA GLY A 70 12.20 7.51 0.43
C GLY A 70 12.58 9.00 0.39
N GLY A 71 11.62 9.91 0.61
CA GLY A 71 11.88 11.31 0.89
C GLY A 71 12.55 11.51 2.25
N SER A 72 13.01 12.74 2.48
CA SER A 72 13.51 13.24 3.76
C SER A 72 12.65 14.46 4.11
N GLU A 73 11.51 14.18 4.76
CA GLU A 73 10.49 15.16 5.17
C GLU A 73 10.35 15.03 6.70
N PRO A 74 11.36 15.46 7.49
CA PRO A 74 11.34 15.32 8.94
C PRO A 74 10.19 16.11 9.59
N GLU A 75 9.64 17.12 8.90
CA GLU A 75 8.65 18.08 9.40
C GLU A 75 7.40 17.41 9.97
N ILE A 76 6.99 16.27 9.43
CA ILE A 76 5.82 15.51 9.92
C ILE A 76 6.09 14.90 11.29
N ALA A 77 7.28 14.32 11.45
CA ALA A 77 7.70 13.74 12.72
C ALA A 77 7.97 14.86 13.75
N GLU A 78 8.51 16.00 13.32
CA GLU A 78 8.62 17.19 14.17
C GLU A 78 7.26 17.71 14.61
N PHE A 79 6.27 17.76 13.71
CA PHE A 79 4.90 18.14 14.02
C PHE A 79 4.30 17.24 15.11
N ILE A 80 4.47 15.92 14.99
CA ILE A 80 4.04 14.96 16.03
C ILE A 80 4.71 15.29 17.38
N MET A 81 6.01 15.60 17.37
CA MET A 81 6.75 15.93 18.59
C MET A 81 6.35 17.27 19.23
N ARG A 82 5.87 18.24 18.43
CA ARG A 82 5.39 19.54 18.90
C ARG A 82 3.94 19.46 19.40
N GLU A 83 3.06 18.82 18.64
CA GLU A 83 1.62 18.79 18.91
C GLU A 83 1.19 17.68 19.88
N LEU A 84 2.07 16.73 20.18
CA LEU A 84 1.85 15.68 21.19
C LEU A 84 0.51 14.93 21.02
N PRO A 85 0.17 14.43 19.81
CA PRO A 85 -1.11 13.77 19.58
C PRO A 85 -1.23 12.50 20.43
N GLU A 86 -2.45 12.14 20.84
CA GLU A 86 -2.67 10.90 21.58
C GLU A 86 -2.56 9.67 20.67
N VAL A 87 -2.86 9.84 19.37
CA VAL A 87 -2.88 8.75 18.39
C VAL A 87 -2.22 9.19 17.08
N VAL A 88 -1.37 8.30 16.56
CA VAL A 88 -0.82 8.39 15.20
C VAL A 88 -1.30 7.17 14.40
N VAL A 89 -2.03 7.41 13.31
CA VAL A 89 -2.55 6.39 12.40
C VAL A 89 -1.65 6.30 11.17
N VAL A 90 -1.20 5.10 10.81
CA VAL A 90 -0.23 4.86 9.73
C VAL A 90 -0.69 3.78 8.76
N GLU A 91 -0.21 3.86 7.52
CA GLU A 91 -0.50 2.86 6.48
C GLU A 91 0.19 1.51 6.68
N THR A 92 1.38 1.49 7.28
CA THR A 92 2.22 0.28 7.33
C THR A 92 2.31 -0.26 8.75
N SER A 93 2.03 -1.55 8.91
CA SER A 93 2.19 -2.23 10.19
C SER A 93 3.67 -2.29 10.58
N LEU A 94 4.00 -1.76 11.74
CA LEU A 94 5.36 -1.72 12.28
C LEU A 94 6.03 -3.11 12.42
N ASN A 95 5.30 -4.12 12.93
CA ASN A 95 5.80 -5.47 13.18
C ASN A 95 4.66 -6.50 13.30
N SER A 96 4.99 -7.77 13.57
CA SER A 96 4.00 -8.84 13.70
C SER A 96 3.01 -8.67 14.86
N ALA A 97 3.44 -8.05 15.97
CA ALA A 97 2.62 -7.83 17.16
C ALA A 97 1.67 -6.63 17.02
N HIS A 98 2.10 -5.57 16.33
CA HIS A 98 1.21 -4.54 15.81
C HIS A 98 0.15 -5.20 14.92
N GLY A 99 0.58 -6.21 14.15
CA GLY A 99 -0.32 -7.02 13.35
C GLY A 99 -0.84 -6.23 12.15
N TRP A 100 -1.56 -6.95 11.31
CA TRP A 100 -2.01 -6.48 10.00
C TRP A 100 -3.53 -6.31 9.97
N ALA A 101 -4.21 -6.43 11.12
CA ALA A 101 -5.64 -6.17 11.20
C ALA A 101 -5.90 -4.68 11.36
N HIS A 102 -6.80 -4.15 10.53
CA HIS A 102 -7.21 -2.76 10.54
C HIS A 102 -7.63 -2.31 11.95
N GLY A 103 -7.10 -1.16 12.39
CA GLY A 103 -7.38 -0.58 13.70
C GLY A 103 -6.56 -1.17 14.85
N ASN A 104 -5.69 -2.16 14.59
CA ASN A 104 -4.77 -2.64 15.61
C ASN A 104 -3.87 -1.51 16.12
N THR A 105 -3.56 -1.57 17.41
CA THR A 105 -2.77 -0.56 18.09
C THR A 105 -1.49 -1.17 18.66
N ILE A 106 -0.42 -0.40 18.67
CA ILE A 106 0.80 -0.72 19.41
C ILE A 106 1.31 0.51 20.16
N SER A 107 1.78 0.31 21.38
CA SER A 107 2.41 1.36 22.18
C SER A 107 3.93 1.22 22.24
N ARG A 108 4.58 2.29 22.69
CA ARG A 108 6.00 2.26 23.05
C ARG A 108 6.32 1.12 24.02
N GLN A 109 5.48 0.93 25.04
CA GLN A 109 5.72 -0.08 26.07
C GLN A 109 5.66 -1.50 25.49
N ASP A 110 4.70 -1.77 24.60
CA ASP A 110 4.59 -3.07 23.93
C ASP A 110 5.88 -3.37 23.15
N CYS A 111 6.41 -2.37 22.43
CA CYS A 111 7.63 -2.52 21.65
C CYS A 111 8.87 -2.79 22.51
N LEU A 112 8.97 -2.18 23.70
CA LEU A 112 10.08 -2.41 24.62
C LEU A 112 10.07 -3.81 25.23
N THR A 113 8.92 -4.50 25.25
CA THR A 113 8.82 -5.87 25.77
C THR A 113 9.28 -6.95 24.79
N PHE A 114 9.52 -6.61 23.51
CA PHE A 114 10.06 -7.58 22.57
C PHE A 114 11.44 -8.07 23.04
N ALA A 115 11.55 -9.38 23.19
CA ALA A 115 12.71 -10.03 23.79
C ALA A 115 14.02 -9.61 23.10
N HIS A 116 15.11 -9.55 23.87
CA HIS A 116 16.47 -9.36 23.34
C HIS A 116 16.90 -10.44 22.33
N GLY A 117 16.12 -11.52 22.19
CA GLY A 117 16.32 -12.59 21.20
C GLY A 117 15.66 -12.35 19.84
N ALA A 118 15.03 -11.20 19.58
CA ALA A 118 14.59 -10.87 18.22
C ALA A 118 15.82 -10.86 17.30
N ALA A 119 15.74 -11.61 16.19
CA ALA A 119 16.86 -11.73 15.27
C ALA A 119 17.29 -10.33 14.77
N PRO A 120 18.60 -10.01 14.73
CA PRO A 120 19.07 -8.76 14.16
C PRO A 120 18.48 -8.52 12.77
N GLY A 121 17.94 -7.32 12.53
CA GLY A 121 17.28 -6.97 11.27
C GLY A 121 15.83 -7.44 11.11
N SER A 122 15.25 -8.14 12.10
CA SER A 122 13.81 -8.44 12.14
C SER A 122 12.96 -7.18 12.35
N HIS A 123 11.67 -7.27 12.04
CA HIS A 123 10.72 -6.17 12.27
C HIS A 123 10.57 -5.85 13.77
N GLU A 124 10.59 -6.88 14.62
CA GLU A 124 10.51 -6.77 16.08
C GLU A 124 11.76 -6.07 16.63
N HIS A 125 12.94 -6.40 16.11
CA HIS A 125 14.18 -5.71 16.48
C HIS A 125 14.13 -4.23 16.09
N ARG A 126 13.69 -3.89 14.87
CA ARG A 126 13.54 -2.50 14.42
C ARG A 126 12.52 -1.73 15.26
N ALA A 127 11.36 -2.31 15.53
CA ALA A 127 10.33 -1.69 16.35
C ALA A 127 10.83 -1.36 17.76
N ARG A 128 11.61 -2.27 18.36
CA ARG A 128 12.26 -2.01 19.64
C ARG A 128 13.26 -0.87 19.56
N MET A 129 14.09 -0.82 18.51
CA MET A 129 15.04 0.29 18.32
C MET A 129 14.31 1.63 18.21
N PHE A 130 13.22 1.71 17.44
CA PHE A 130 12.43 2.95 17.33
C PHE A 130 11.83 3.37 18.67
N ALA A 131 11.32 2.41 19.45
CA ALA A 131 10.82 2.69 20.80
C ALA A 131 11.93 3.16 21.75
N GLN A 132 13.15 2.61 21.63
CA GLN A 132 14.32 3.04 22.42
C GLN A 132 14.77 4.46 22.06
N TYR A 133 14.78 4.83 20.78
CA TYR A 133 15.02 6.20 20.35
C TYR A 133 13.92 7.13 20.89
N GLY A 134 12.66 6.71 20.84
CA GLY A 134 11.54 7.43 21.44
C GLY A 134 11.72 7.69 22.94
N VAL A 135 12.14 6.69 23.73
CA VAL A 135 12.45 6.89 25.17
C VAL A 135 13.56 7.92 25.35
N GLN A 136 14.66 7.80 24.62
CA GLN A 136 15.80 8.71 24.74
C GLN A 136 15.41 10.15 24.42
N LEU A 137 14.63 10.37 23.36
CA LEU A 137 14.13 11.70 22.99
C LEU A 137 13.15 12.25 24.04
N ALA A 138 12.28 11.41 24.60
CA ALA A 138 11.31 11.83 25.62
C ALA A 138 11.97 12.36 26.91
N ASP A 139 13.17 11.86 27.24
CA ASP A 139 13.93 12.27 28.43
C ASP A 139 14.76 13.54 28.20
N MET A 140 14.82 14.07 26.97
CA MET A 140 15.58 15.27 26.63
C MET A 140 14.78 16.55 26.84
N ALA A 141 15.43 17.61 27.31
CA ALA A 141 14.81 18.92 27.45
C ALA A 141 14.47 19.59 26.09
N HIS A 142 15.30 19.36 25.08
CA HIS A 142 15.16 19.92 23.73
C HIS A 142 15.35 18.82 22.67
N PRO A 143 14.38 17.92 22.50
CA PRO A 143 14.57 16.73 21.67
C PRO A 143 14.80 17.06 20.20
N LEU A 144 14.06 18.01 19.61
CA LEU A 144 14.23 18.44 18.22
C LEU A 144 15.56 19.17 17.95
N GLY A 145 16.17 19.77 18.98
CA GLY A 145 17.48 20.41 18.89
C GLY A 145 18.65 19.47 19.23
N SER A 146 18.38 18.19 19.49
CA SER A 146 19.39 17.24 19.96
C SER A 146 20.23 16.65 18.82
N HIS A 147 21.46 16.24 19.15
CA HIS A 147 22.29 15.47 18.22
C HIS A 147 21.62 14.16 17.78
N LEU A 148 20.87 13.52 18.69
CA LEU A 148 20.13 12.30 18.36
C LEU A 148 19.08 12.56 17.27
N TRP A 149 18.30 13.64 17.37
CA TRP A 149 17.33 13.99 16.34
C TRP A 149 18.01 14.28 15.00
N HIS A 150 19.10 15.04 15.01
CA HIS A 150 19.87 15.33 13.81
C HIS A 150 20.42 14.05 13.16
N ASP A 151 20.99 13.13 13.93
CA ASP A 151 21.52 11.86 13.42
C ASP A 151 20.41 10.99 12.79
N LEU A 152 19.22 10.97 13.41
CA LEU A 152 18.08 10.20 12.93
C LEU A 152 17.41 10.82 11.69
N SER A 153 17.38 12.14 11.57
CA SER A 153 16.67 12.85 10.49
C SER A 153 17.55 13.21 9.29
N GLN A 154 18.84 13.49 9.52
CA GLN A 154 19.75 14.09 8.53
C GLN A 154 21.15 13.43 8.51
N GLY A 155 21.46 12.53 9.46
CA GLY A 155 22.77 11.89 9.56
C GLY A 155 23.05 10.84 8.47
N GLY A 156 24.27 10.29 8.47
CA GLY A 156 24.69 9.24 7.52
C GLY A 156 23.90 7.91 7.62
N HIS A 157 23.09 7.77 8.67
CA HIS A 157 22.16 6.66 8.89
C HIS A 157 20.72 7.16 9.11
N ALA A 158 20.37 8.28 8.50
CA ALA A 158 19.04 8.86 8.60
C ALA A 158 17.95 7.82 8.30
N LEU A 159 16.91 7.87 9.12
CA LEU A 159 15.72 7.05 8.98
C LEU A 159 14.83 7.60 7.87
N TYR A 160 14.08 6.71 7.21
CA TYR A 160 13.04 7.14 6.27
C TYR A 160 11.87 7.81 7.02
N ASN A 161 11.09 8.65 6.33
CA ASN A 161 9.97 9.41 6.90
C ASN A 161 9.01 8.56 7.75
N GLU A 162 8.57 7.40 7.25
CA GLU A 162 7.72 6.47 8.01
C GLU A 162 8.35 6.01 9.33
N GLN A 163 9.66 5.80 9.34
CA GLN A 163 10.40 5.35 10.51
C GLN A 163 10.56 6.48 11.53
N LEU A 164 10.80 7.72 11.07
CA LEU A 164 10.80 8.91 11.91
C LEU A 164 9.44 9.13 12.58
N VAL A 165 8.34 8.91 11.87
CA VAL A 165 6.98 8.98 12.43
C VAL A 165 6.80 7.99 13.59
N TYR A 166 7.31 6.76 13.48
CA TYR A 166 7.26 5.80 14.59
C TYR A 166 8.07 6.27 15.81
N VAL A 167 9.27 6.80 15.58
CA VAL A 167 10.12 7.33 16.65
C VAL A 167 9.45 8.51 17.34
N ALA A 168 8.92 9.47 16.57
CA ALA A 168 8.21 10.64 17.09
C ALA A 168 6.96 10.25 17.89
N ALA A 169 6.14 9.32 17.36
CA ALA A 169 4.97 8.79 18.07
C ALA A 169 5.36 8.20 19.43
N PHE A 170 6.45 7.42 19.49
CA PHE A 170 6.92 6.86 20.75
C PHE A 170 7.55 7.91 21.68
N ALA A 171 8.22 8.93 21.16
CA ALA A 171 8.77 10.02 21.97
C ALA A 171 7.66 10.78 22.74
N VAL A 172 6.52 11.00 22.10
CA VAL A 172 5.36 11.67 22.73
C VAL A 172 4.40 10.72 23.41
N ASN A 173 4.73 9.42 23.46
CA ASN A 173 3.89 8.37 24.03
C ASN A 173 2.50 8.23 23.36
N ALA A 174 2.38 8.58 22.09
CA ALA A 174 1.20 8.33 21.27
C ALA A 174 0.97 6.83 21.07
N GLN A 175 -0.29 6.43 20.88
CA GLN A 175 -0.60 5.10 20.35
C GLN A 175 -0.42 5.10 18.84
N LEU A 176 0.32 4.11 18.33
CA LEU A 176 0.42 3.88 16.89
C LEU A 176 -0.71 2.95 16.45
N VAL A 177 -1.45 3.32 15.42
CA VAL A 177 -2.58 2.55 14.88
C VAL A 177 -2.31 2.18 13.43
N PHE A 178 -2.43 0.91 13.09
CA PHE A 178 -2.45 0.47 11.70
C PHE A 178 -3.82 0.80 11.09
N GLY A 179 -3.86 1.82 10.24
CA GLY A 179 -5.11 2.32 9.68
C GLY A 179 -5.50 1.68 8.36
N ASP A 180 -4.57 1.00 7.69
CA ASP A 180 -4.82 0.40 6.39
C ASP A 180 -5.50 -0.97 6.49
N ARG A 181 -5.84 -1.51 5.33
CA ARG A 181 -6.34 -2.86 5.13
C ARG A 181 -5.16 -3.85 4.99
N PRO A 182 -5.31 -5.10 5.47
CA PRO A 182 -4.44 -6.21 5.08
C PRO A 182 -4.04 -6.22 3.60
N LYS A 183 -2.74 -6.29 3.31
CA LYS A 183 -2.22 -6.42 1.93
C LYS A 183 -2.88 -7.57 1.15
N GLN A 184 -3.15 -8.69 1.83
CA GLN A 184 -3.88 -9.83 1.24
C GLN A 184 -5.24 -9.44 0.71
N ILE A 185 -6.02 -8.68 1.48
CA ILE A 185 -7.35 -8.26 1.06
C ILE A 185 -7.23 -7.27 -0.11
N THR A 186 -6.31 -6.31 -0.04
CA THR A 186 -6.08 -5.35 -1.13
C THR A 186 -5.73 -6.06 -2.43
N TYR A 187 -4.75 -6.96 -2.42
CA TYR A 187 -4.35 -7.66 -3.65
C TYR A 187 -5.42 -8.62 -4.16
N SER A 188 -6.14 -9.31 -3.28
CA SER A 188 -7.28 -10.15 -3.70
C SER A 188 -8.39 -9.30 -4.34
N ARG A 189 -8.64 -8.09 -3.83
CA ARG A 189 -9.63 -7.17 -4.42
C ARG A 189 -9.19 -6.64 -5.77
N MET A 190 -7.92 -6.28 -5.91
CA MET A 190 -7.36 -5.88 -7.21
C MET A 190 -7.42 -7.01 -8.24
N LEU A 191 -7.25 -8.26 -7.81
CA LEU A 191 -7.33 -9.42 -8.69
C LEU A 191 -8.78 -9.72 -9.11
N TRP A 192 -9.73 -9.64 -8.18
CA TRP A 192 -11.05 -10.24 -8.37
C TRP A 192 -12.20 -9.26 -8.64
N LEU A 193 -12.06 -7.97 -8.28
CA LEU A 193 -13.14 -7.00 -8.48
C LEU A 193 -13.16 -6.36 -9.87
N PRO A 194 -12.02 -5.93 -10.45
CA PRO A 194 -11.99 -5.46 -11.83
C PRO A 194 -12.35 -6.59 -12.80
N SER A 195 -12.92 -6.26 -13.96
CA SER A 195 -12.95 -7.19 -15.10
C SER A 195 -11.57 -7.29 -15.76
N ILE A 196 -11.38 -8.27 -16.64
CA ILE A 196 -10.17 -8.37 -17.49
C ILE A 196 -10.02 -7.10 -18.34
N VAL A 197 -11.13 -6.56 -18.86
CA VAL A 197 -11.15 -5.32 -19.63
C VAL A 197 -10.71 -4.14 -18.77
N ASP A 198 -11.17 -4.05 -17.53
CA ASP A 198 -10.76 -2.98 -16.62
C ASP A 198 -9.25 -3.02 -16.32
N LEU A 199 -8.68 -4.22 -16.16
CA LEU A 199 -7.24 -4.39 -15.94
C LEU A 199 -6.41 -4.01 -17.18
N ASP A 200 -6.87 -4.35 -18.37
CA ASP A 200 -6.21 -3.95 -19.63
C ASP A 200 -6.34 -2.44 -19.90
N GLN A 201 -7.49 -1.85 -19.56
CA GLN A 201 -7.66 -0.40 -19.61
C GLN A 201 -6.72 0.31 -18.62
N ALA A 202 -6.61 -0.19 -17.39
CA ALA A 202 -5.65 0.32 -16.40
C ALA A 202 -4.20 0.18 -16.88
N TYR A 203 -3.84 -0.95 -17.50
CA TYR A 203 -2.52 -1.15 -18.09
C TYR A 203 -2.23 -0.11 -19.16
N GLY A 204 -3.17 0.13 -20.08
CA GLY A 204 -3.00 1.13 -21.13
C GLY A 204 -2.90 2.56 -20.60
N ALA A 205 -3.72 2.93 -19.61
CA ALA A 205 -3.66 4.23 -18.96
C ALA A 205 -2.29 4.45 -18.27
N MET A 206 -1.75 3.43 -17.59
CA MET A 206 -0.43 3.51 -16.96
C MET A 206 0.69 3.60 -18.00
N SER A 207 0.59 2.85 -19.10
CA SER A 207 1.54 2.95 -20.21
C SER A 207 1.57 4.37 -20.78
N ALA A 208 0.39 4.93 -21.08
CA ALA A 208 0.26 6.29 -21.60
C ALA A 208 0.82 7.34 -20.64
N SER A 209 0.48 7.25 -19.35
CA SER A 209 1.00 8.14 -18.32
C SER A 209 2.53 8.10 -18.24
N ASN A 210 3.11 6.90 -18.25
CA ASN A 210 4.56 6.70 -18.20
C ASN A 210 5.26 7.31 -19.43
N TYR A 211 4.70 7.15 -20.64
CA TYR A 211 5.26 7.78 -21.84
C TYR A 211 5.13 9.29 -21.85
N LYS A 212 3.99 9.85 -21.42
CA LYS A 212 3.81 11.30 -21.27
C LYS A 212 4.85 11.88 -20.30
N GLY A 213 5.10 11.19 -19.18
CA GLY A 213 6.13 11.57 -18.20
C GLY A 213 7.55 11.57 -18.79
N LEU A 214 7.85 10.65 -19.71
CA LEU A 214 9.14 10.60 -20.40
C LEU A 214 9.29 11.70 -21.47
N ALA A 215 8.24 11.98 -22.23
CA ALA A 215 8.25 12.97 -23.31
C ALA A 215 8.30 14.42 -22.80
N GLY A 216 7.68 14.71 -21.65
CA GLY A 216 7.58 16.05 -21.07
C GLY A 216 8.86 16.61 -20.43
N GLY A 217 9.99 15.87 -20.42
CA GLY A 217 11.28 16.35 -19.90
C GLY A 217 11.35 16.67 -18.39
N GLY A 218 10.26 16.46 -17.66
CA GLY A 218 10.17 16.67 -16.21
C GLY A 218 9.62 15.42 -15.54
N HIS A 219 10.11 15.13 -14.33
CA HIS A 219 9.41 14.24 -13.41
C HIS A 219 8.00 14.80 -13.22
N GLY A 220 7.04 14.28 -13.97
CA GLY A 220 5.65 14.67 -13.86
C GLY A 220 5.28 14.65 -12.39
N SER A 221 4.75 15.76 -11.89
CA SER A 221 4.25 15.82 -10.52
C SER A 221 3.32 14.61 -10.33
N PRO A 222 3.44 13.84 -9.22
CA PRO A 222 2.66 12.63 -8.99
C PRO A 222 1.13 12.81 -9.02
N GLY A 223 0.63 14.04 -9.20
CA GLY A 223 -0.77 14.43 -9.16
C GLY A 223 -1.50 14.50 -10.52
N GLU A 224 -0.83 14.34 -11.67
CA GLU A 224 -1.52 14.19 -12.97
C GLU A 224 -1.75 12.72 -13.33
N LEU A 225 -2.27 11.93 -12.39
CA LEU A 225 -2.95 10.69 -12.75
C LEU A 225 -4.20 11.10 -13.53
N ALA A 226 -4.27 10.68 -14.80
CA ALA A 226 -5.39 10.93 -15.67
C ALA A 226 -6.71 10.66 -14.95
N THR A 227 -7.64 11.61 -15.03
CA THR A 227 -8.98 11.69 -14.42
C THR A 227 -9.97 10.59 -14.88
N SER A 228 -9.47 9.40 -15.19
CA SER A 228 -10.24 8.21 -15.52
C SER A 228 -9.99 7.20 -14.40
N ALA A 229 -10.78 7.30 -13.32
CA ALA A 229 -10.74 6.38 -12.19
C ALA A 229 -10.99 4.94 -12.68
N SER A 230 -9.90 4.22 -12.98
CA SER A 230 -9.98 2.82 -13.38
C SER A 230 -10.48 1.97 -12.20
N ALA A 231 -11.10 0.82 -12.45
CA ALA A 231 -11.52 -0.06 -11.37
C ALA A 231 -10.35 -0.49 -10.46
N THR A 232 -9.12 -0.53 -10.99
CA THR A 232 -7.90 -0.78 -10.22
C THR A 232 -7.53 0.38 -9.31
N GLU A 233 -7.62 1.61 -9.79
CA GLU A 233 -7.39 2.82 -9.00
C GLU A 233 -8.45 2.99 -7.90
N ALA A 234 -9.71 2.67 -8.19
CA ALA A 234 -10.77 2.65 -7.20
C ALA A 234 -10.45 1.71 -6.02
N VAL A 235 -9.80 0.56 -6.26
CA VAL A 235 -9.36 -0.37 -5.21
C VAL A 235 -8.09 0.10 -4.49
N LEU A 236 -7.12 0.64 -5.23
CA LEU A 236 -5.81 1.06 -4.70
C LEU A 236 -5.86 2.35 -3.89
N LEU A 237 -6.65 3.32 -4.34
CA LEU A 237 -6.81 4.62 -3.72
C LEU A 237 -8.16 4.67 -3.00
N GLY A 238 -9.28 4.77 -3.73
CA GLY A 238 -10.59 5.05 -3.13
C GLY A 238 -11.03 4.12 -1.98
N GLU A 239 -10.96 2.80 -2.16
CA GLU A 239 -11.29 1.85 -1.09
C GLU A 239 -10.28 1.91 0.08
N ARG A 240 -9.01 2.10 -0.24
CA ARG A 240 -7.92 2.13 0.76
C ARG A 240 -8.02 3.41 1.62
N ASP A 241 -8.31 4.52 0.97
CA ASP A 241 -8.62 5.82 1.57
C ASP A 241 -9.80 5.72 2.51
N ALA A 242 -10.90 5.09 2.08
CA ALA A 242 -12.08 4.90 2.93
C ALA A 242 -11.77 4.05 4.17
N VAL A 243 -10.93 3.02 4.05
CA VAL A 243 -10.47 2.22 5.18
C VAL A 243 -9.63 3.08 6.13
N MET A 244 -8.67 3.84 5.62
CA MET A 244 -7.82 4.72 6.43
C MET A 244 -8.64 5.81 7.16
N LEU A 245 -9.61 6.43 6.48
CA LEU A 245 -10.54 7.40 7.07
C LEU A 245 -11.38 6.77 8.19
N SER A 246 -11.78 5.51 8.06
CA SER A 246 -12.47 4.79 9.14
C SER A 246 -11.60 4.65 10.40
N ALA A 247 -10.31 4.36 10.26
CA ALA A 247 -9.39 4.32 11.40
C ALA A 247 -9.21 5.70 12.04
N LEU A 248 -9.04 6.74 11.23
CA LEU A 248 -8.92 8.13 11.69
C LEU A 248 -10.17 8.60 12.44
N HIS A 249 -11.35 8.27 11.91
CA HIS A 249 -12.63 8.56 12.55
C HIS A 249 -12.76 7.87 13.91
N HIS A 250 -12.49 6.56 13.99
CA HIS A 250 -12.53 5.83 15.26
C HIS A 250 -11.49 6.33 16.27
N ALA A 251 -10.28 6.65 15.82
CA ALA A 251 -9.26 7.25 16.66
C ALA A 251 -9.72 8.60 17.21
N SER A 252 -10.30 9.46 16.37
CA SER A 252 -10.78 10.77 16.76
C SER A 252 -11.90 10.69 17.80
N LEU A 253 -12.87 9.80 17.62
CA LEU A 253 -13.95 9.57 18.60
C LEU A 253 -13.41 9.03 19.93
N ARG A 254 -12.37 8.18 19.89
CA ARG A 254 -11.73 7.63 21.10
C ARG A 254 -10.97 8.70 21.89
N CYS A 255 -10.30 9.63 21.21
CA CYS A 255 -9.61 10.75 21.86
C CYS A 255 -10.59 11.77 22.45
N GLY A 256 -11.75 11.95 21.81
CA GLY A 256 -12.78 12.88 22.25
C GLY A 256 -12.45 14.34 21.97
N SER A 257 -13.39 15.23 22.35
CA SER A 257 -13.26 16.67 22.10
C SER A 257 -12.03 17.27 22.79
N GLY A 258 -11.18 17.94 22.01
CA GLY A 258 -9.96 18.59 22.50
C GLY A 258 -8.68 17.75 22.38
N GLY A 259 -8.80 16.47 22.02
CA GLY A 259 -7.64 15.66 21.63
C GLY A 259 -7.17 15.93 20.19
N SER A 260 -6.09 15.25 19.79
CA SER A 260 -5.49 15.34 18.46
C SER A 260 -5.09 13.96 17.90
N VAL A 261 -5.39 13.76 16.63
CA VAL A 261 -5.02 12.56 15.86
C VAL A 261 -4.20 12.99 14.66
N VAL A 262 -3.08 12.30 14.43
CA VAL A 262 -2.27 12.47 13.22
C VAL A 262 -2.40 11.24 12.33
N GLY A 263 -2.77 11.44 11.07
CA GLY A 263 -2.73 10.43 10.02
C GLY A 263 -1.54 10.63 9.11
N VAL A 264 -0.81 9.56 8.80
CA VAL A 264 0.30 9.58 7.84
C VAL A 264 0.05 8.57 6.73
N VAL A 265 -0.04 9.07 5.51
CA VAL A 265 -0.38 8.33 4.28
C VAL A 265 0.57 8.67 3.15
N GLY A 266 0.62 7.87 2.09
CA GLY A 266 1.34 8.23 0.88
C GLY A 266 0.77 9.51 0.25
N ALA A 267 1.62 10.37 -0.30
CA ALA A 267 1.20 11.67 -0.84
C ALA A 267 0.09 11.57 -1.91
N SER A 268 0.03 10.47 -2.65
CA SER A 268 -1.03 10.19 -3.64
C SER A 268 -2.44 10.05 -3.05
N HIS A 269 -2.56 9.79 -1.75
CA HIS A 269 -3.84 9.58 -1.05
C HIS A 269 -4.46 10.88 -0.54
N LEU A 270 -3.67 11.95 -0.39
CA LEU A 270 -4.05 13.12 0.41
C LEU A 270 -5.31 13.81 -0.12
N THR A 271 -5.34 14.14 -1.42
CA THR A 271 -6.48 14.81 -2.05
C THR A 271 -7.73 13.92 -2.03
N GLY A 272 -7.60 12.66 -2.42
CA GLY A 272 -8.73 11.71 -2.46
C GLY A 272 -9.35 11.47 -1.07
N MET A 273 -8.52 11.38 -0.03
CA MET A 273 -8.99 11.27 1.35
C MET A 273 -9.71 12.52 1.84
N GLN A 274 -9.24 13.71 1.48
CA GLN A 274 -9.92 14.96 1.83
C GLN A 274 -11.32 15.01 1.20
N ASP A 275 -11.40 14.77 -0.12
CA ASP A 275 -12.67 14.80 -0.86
C ASP A 275 -13.66 13.76 -0.31
N LEU A 276 -13.19 12.55 0.00
CA LEU A 276 -14.01 11.49 0.60
C LEU A 276 -14.49 11.87 2.01
N TRP A 277 -13.65 12.53 2.81
CA TRP A 277 -14.04 12.98 4.14
C TRP A 277 -15.14 14.03 4.08
N ASP A 278 -14.95 15.04 3.25
CA ASP A 278 -15.85 16.19 3.12
C ASP A 278 -17.22 15.80 2.54
N SER A 279 -17.24 14.87 1.58
CA SER A 279 -18.48 14.28 1.05
C SER A 279 -19.14 13.32 2.04
N GLY A 280 -18.36 12.65 2.89
CA GLY A 280 -18.82 11.59 3.78
C GLY A 280 -19.03 10.21 3.12
N ASP A 281 -18.71 10.09 1.82
CA ASP A 281 -18.93 8.89 1.00
C ASP A 281 -18.13 7.67 1.49
N TRP A 282 -17.02 7.90 2.18
CA TRP A 282 -16.19 6.83 2.78
C TRP A 282 -17.02 5.89 3.68
N ARG A 283 -18.07 6.40 4.34
CA ARG A 283 -18.96 5.57 5.18
C ARG A 283 -19.75 4.57 4.35
N GLY A 284 -20.26 5.02 3.20
CA GLY A 284 -20.98 4.17 2.25
C GLY A 284 -20.06 3.12 1.64
N LEU A 285 -18.81 3.48 1.34
CA LEU A 285 -17.79 2.53 0.88
C LEU A 285 -17.48 1.48 1.95
N MET A 286 -17.25 1.89 3.20
CA MET A 286 -16.98 0.97 4.31
C MET A 286 -18.11 -0.04 4.55
N ALA A 287 -19.37 0.36 4.36
CA ALA A 287 -20.53 -0.53 4.46
C ALA A 287 -20.54 -1.67 3.43
N GLN A 288 -19.73 -1.59 2.37
CA GLN A 288 -19.59 -2.63 1.34
C GLN A 288 -18.60 -3.74 1.74
N GLY A 289 -18.12 -3.77 2.99
CA GLY A 289 -17.25 -4.83 3.48
C GLY A 289 -15.83 -4.74 2.93
N LEU A 290 -15.23 -3.55 2.91
CA LEU A 290 -13.88 -3.33 2.38
C LEU A 290 -12.79 -4.12 3.10
N LEU A 291 -13.04 -4.54 4.34
CA LEU A 291 -12.17 -5.38 5.17
C LEU A 291 -12.37 -6.89 4.91
N GLN A 292 -13.02 -7.28 3.82
CA GLN A 292 -13.22 -8.68 3.43
C GLN A 292 -12.56 -8.96 2.08
N ALA A 293 -11.82 -10.07 2.01
CA ALA A 293 -11.25 -10.57 0.76
C ALA A 293 -12.35 -11.20 -0.09
N PRO A 294 -12.46 -10.85 -1.38
CA PRO A 294 -13.34 -11.56 -2.29
C PRO A 294 -12.84 -13.00 -2.50
N HIS A 295 -13.78 -13.93 -2.66
CA HIS A 295 -13.49 -15.36 -2.78
C HIS A 295 -13.19 -15.84 -4.21
N GLY A 296 -13.14 -14.93 -5.18
CA GLY A 296 -12.96 -15.23 -6.59
C GLY A 296 -13.57 -14.15 -7.48
N PRO A 297 -13.52 -14.32 -8.81
CA PRO A 297 -14.07 -13.36 -9.75
C PRO A 297 -15.59 -13.22 -9.54
N ARG A 298 -16.12 -12.03 -9.87
CA ARG A 298 -17.56 -11.74 -9.74
C ARG A 298 -18.43 -12.62 -10.65
N LEU A 299 -17.88 -13.02 -11.80
CA LEU A 299 -18.49 -13.92 -12.76
C LEU A 299 -17.62 -15.17 -12.90
N PRO A 300 -18.20 -16.34 -13.20
CA PRO A 300 -17.41 -17.53 -13.50
C PRO A 300 -16.46 -17.26 -14.66
N GLU A 301 -15.19 -17.62 -14.48
CA GLU A 301 -14.14 -17.51 -15.48
C GLU A 301 -13.53 -18.87 -15.75
N SER A 302 -13.12 -19.09 -16.98
CA SER A 302 -12.29 -20.21 -17.38
C SER A 302 -10.89 -20.12 -16.78
N ALA A 303 -10.17 -21.24 -16.83
CA ALA A 303 -8.76 -21.27 -16.42
C ALA A 303 -7.89 -20.33 -17.27
N GLU A 304 -8.21 -20.18 -18.56
CA GLU A 304 -7.52 -19.28 -19.48
C GLU A 304 -7.72 -17.82 -19.07
N GLU A 305 -8.97 -17.40 -18.86
CA GLU A 305 -9.33 -16.05 -18.40
C GLU A 305 -8.66 -15.71 -17.07
N THR A 306 -8.63 -16.66 -16.13
CA THR A 306 -7.95 -16.50 -14.83
C THR A 306 -6.44 -16.25 -15.01
N GLY A 307 -5.82 -16.93 -15.97
CA GLY A 307 -4.40 -16.74 -16.31
C GLY A 307 -4.13 -15.35 -16.91
N VAL A 308 -4.96 -14.91 -17.85
CA VAL A 308 -4.88 -13.58 -18.48
C VAL A 308 -5.08 -12.48 -17.44
N ARG A 309 -6.12 -12.58 -16.61
CA ARG A 309 -6.40 -11.69 -15.49
C ARG A 309 -5.19 -11.50 -14.60
N ARG A 310 -4.56 -12.62 -14.22
CA ARG A 310 -3.38 -12.58 -13.37
C ARG A 310 -2.21 -11.86 -14.04
N ALA A 311 -1.95 -12.14 -15.31
CA ALA A 311 -0.88 -11.51 -16.08
C ALA A 311 -1.10 -9.99 -16.23
N LEU A 312 -2.34 -9.57 -16.47
CA LEU A 312 -2.73 -8.17 -16.56
C LEU A 312 -2.53 -7.44 -15.23
N LEU A 313 -2.96 -8.02 -14.11
CA LEU A 313 -2.71 -7.46 -12.78
C LEU A 313 -1.20 -7.27 -12.55
N ASP A 314 -0.39 -8.29 -12.81
CA ASP A 314 1.07 -8.19 -12.68
C ASP A 314 1.65 -7.11 -13.61
N GLY A 315 1.09 -6.94 -14.81
CA GLY A 315 1.42 -5.86 -15.74
C GLY A 315 1.12 -4.47 -15.17
N VAL A 316 -0.08 -4.26 -14.63
CA VAL A 316 -0.48 -2.99 -13.99
C VAL A 316 0.42 -2.67 -12.80
N ILE A 317 0.65 -3.63 -11.90
CA ILE A 317 1.54 -3.45 -10.74
C ILE A 317 2.97 -3.12 -11.21
N ARG A 318 3.46 -3.77 -12.27
CA ARG A 318 4.81 -3.49 -12.79
C ARG A 318 4.96 -2.07 -13.34
N LEU A 319 3.89 -1.50 -13.91
CA LEU A 319 3.91 -0.14 -14.46
C LEU A 319 3.67 0.95 -13.41
N SER A 320 3.01 0.61 -12.30
CA SER A 320 2.57 1.57 -11.28
C SER A 320 3.33 1.47 -9.96
N CYS A 321 4.05 0.38 -9.70
CA CYS A 321 4.65 0.10 -8.40
C CYS A 321 6.12 -0.33 -8.50
N ARG A 322 6.86 -0.05 -7.42
CA ARG A 322 8.24 -0.48 -7.21
C ARG A 322 8.36 -2.01 -7.13
N VAL A 323 9.59 -2.51 -7.30
CA VAL A 323 9.89 -3.94 -7.37
C VAL A 323 9.56 -4.69 -6.07
N ASP A 324 9.70 -4.04 -4.92
CA ASP A 324 9.32 -4.61 -3.61
C ASP A 324 7.81 -4.86 -3.51
N VAL A 325 6.98 -3.96 -4.01
CA VAL A 325 5.52 -4.17 -4.10
C VAL A 325 5.19 -5.32 -5.04
N GLN A 326 5.88 -5.43 -6.18
CA GLN A 326 5.71 -6.56 -7.11
C GLN A 326 6.00 -7.91 -6.45
N GLN A 327 7.09 -7.98 -5.67
CA GLN A 327 7.45 -9.18 -4.91
C GLN A 327 6.41 -9.51 -3.83
N ASP A 328 5.92 -8.48 -3.13
CA ASP A 328 4.88 -8.62 -2.12
C ASP A 328 3.57 -9.18 -2.72
N VAL A 329 3.13 -8.67 -3.88
CA VAL A 329 1.92 -9.14 -4.58
C VAL A 329 2.03 -10.63 -4.93
N ARG A 330 3.18 -11.06 -5.49
CA ARG A 330 3.42 -12.47 -5.82
C ARG A 330 3.44 -13.36 -4.58
N ARG A 331 4.10 -12.92 -3.50
CA ARG A 331 4.16 -13.68 -2.24
C ARG A 331 2.76 -13.87 -1.64
N VAL A 332 1.95 -12.81 -1.66
CA VAL A 332 0.65 -12.80 -0.97
C VAL A 332 -0.43 -13.52 -1.77
N LEU A 333 -0.47 -13.33 -3.08
CA LEU A 333 -1.46 -14.00 -3.93
C LEU A 333 -1.08 -15.45 -4.28
N GLY A 334 0.19 -15.82 -4.07
CA GLY A 334 0.67 -17.17 -4.31
C GLY A 334 0.89 -17.50 -5.79
N PRO A 335 1.23 -18.77 -6.09
CA PRO A 335 1.47 -19.22 -7.46
C PRO A 335 0.17 -19.32 -8.26
N VAL A 336 0.30 -19.16 -9.58
CA VAL A 336 -0.79 -19.39 -10.53
C VAL A 336 -1.16 -20.87 -10.55
N HIS A 337 -2.46 -21.18 -10.59
CA HIS A 337 -2.94 -22.55 -10.69
C HIS A 337 -2.42 -23.23 -11.97
N PRO A 338 -2.04 -24.53 -11.95
CA PRO A 338 -1.46 -25.20 -13.11
C PRO A 338 -2.31 -25.10 -14.39
N GLU A 339 -3.63 -25.15 -14.25
CA GLU A 339 -4.58 -25.05 -15.37
C GLU A 339 -4.58 -23.68 -16.06
N SER A 340 -4.18 -22.63 -15.33
CA SER A 340 -4.10 -21.25 -15.85
C SER A 340 -2.69 -20.88 -16.31
N HIS A 341 -1.71 -21.78 -16.18
CA HIS A 341 -0.30 -21.45 -16.30
C HIS A 341 0.13 -21.09 -17.74
N GLU A 342 -0.41 -21.78 -18.75
CA GLU A 342 -0.09 -21.48 -20.15
C GLU A 342 -0.60 -20.08 -20.55
N ALA A 343 -1.89 -19.81 -20.30
CA ALA A 343 -2.49 -18.51 -20.57
C ALA A 343 -1.80 -17.38 -19.81
N TYR A 344 -1.50 -17.59 -18.52
CA TYR A 344 -0.72 -16.65 -17.72
C TYR A 344 0.65 -16.38 -18.35
N THR A 345 1.40 -17.42 -18.73
CA THR A 345 2.76 -17.26 -19.26
C THR A 345 2.75 -16.46 -20.57
N LEU A 346 1.86 -16.81 -21.50
CA LEU A 346 1.76 -16.14 -22.80
C LEU A 346 1.30 -14.69 -22.65
N ALA A 347 0.26 -14.44 -21.85
CA ALA A 347 -0.20 -13.09 -21.57
C ALA A 347 0.87 -12.27 -20.82
N HIS A 348 1.52 -12.84 -19.80
CA HIS A 348 2.53 -12.14 -19.01
C HIS A 348 3.75 -11.74 -19.87
N GLU A 349 4.16 -12.60 -20.80
CA GLU A 349 5.20 -12.27 -21.77
C GLU A 349 4.76 -11.15 -22.73
N LEU A 350 3.55 -11.26 -23.28
CA LEU A 350 3.02 -10.26 -24.20
C LEU A 350 2.88 -8.88 -23.52
N TYR A 351 2.21 -8.82 -22.37
CA TYR A 351 2.10 -7.59 -21.59
C TYR A 351 3.43 -7.14 -20.99
N GLY A 352 4.46 -7.99 -20.98
CA GLY A 352 5.82 -7.66 -20.58
C GLY A 352 6.66 -6.96 -21.66
N CYS A 353 6.22 -6.96 -22.93
CA CYS A 353 7.02 -6.45 -24.03
C CYS A 353 6.70 -4.98 -24.40
N THR A 354 7.69 -4.29 -24.98
CA THR A 354 7.56 -2.90 -25.45
C THR A 354 6.49 -2.73 -26.52
N ARG A 355 6.27 -3.75 -27.37
CA ARG A 355 5.24 -3.68 -28.41
C ARG A 355 3.83 -3.59 -27.83
N MET A 356 3.54 -4.31 -26.74
CA MET A 356 2.25 -4.19 -26.06
C MET A 356 2.09 -2.84 -25.35
N LEU A 357 3.16 -2.32 -24.74
CA LEU A 357 3.15 -0.97 -24.14
C LEU A 357 2.79 0.12 -25.16
N LEU A 358 3.41 0.06 -26.35
CA LEU A 358 3.11 0.96 -27.46
C LEU A 358 1.73 0.71 -28.08
N ALA A 359 1.32 -0.56 -28.22
CA ALA A 359 0.01 -0.91 -28.78
C ALA A 359 -1.16 -0.40 -27.93
N ALA A 360 -0.89 -0.12 -26.65
CA ALA A 360 -1.85 0.44 -25.73
C ALA A 360 -2.08 1.96 -25.87
N LEU A 361 -1.18 2.66 -26.57
CA LEU A 361 -1.28 4.08 -26.83
C LEU A 361 -2.24 4.38 -27.99
N ASP A 362 -2.86 5.56 -27.94
CA ASP A 362 -3.65 6.08 -29.06
C ASP A 362 -2.74 6.56 -30.21
N ARG A 363 -3.38 6.98 -31.32
CA ARG A 363 -2.65 7.37 -32.53
C ARG A 363 -1.82 8.63 -32.35
N ASP A 364 -2.31 9.59 -31.56
CA ASP A 364 -1.64 10.87 -31.34
C ASP A 364 -0.42 10.67 -30.44
N GLN A 365 -0.58 9.89 -29.37
CA GLN A 365 0.49 9.47 -28.47
C GLN A 365 1.59 8.68 -29.20
N LEU A 366 1.21 7.77 -30.10
CA LEU A 366 2.18 7.02 -30.91
C LEU A 366 2.96 7.93 -31.86
N ALA A 367 2.32 8.95 -32.45
CA ALA A 367 2.99 9.90 -33.33
C ALA A 367 4.05 10.72 -32.57
N GLU A 368 3.80 11.01 -31.28
CA GLU A 368 4.75 11.68 -30.40
C GLU A 368 5.89 10.75 -29.96
N VAL A 369 5.57 9.56 -29.45
CA VAL A 369 6.56 8.63 -28.87
C VAL A 369 7.44 7.98 -29.92
N CYS A 370 6.90 7.66 -31.10
CA CYS A 370 7.61 6.98 -32.18
C CYS A 370 8.05 7.95 -33.29
N GLN A 371 8.40 9.18 -32.92
CA GLN A 371 8.92 10.16 -33.87
C GLN A 371 10.17 9.62 -34.59
N GLY A 372 10.24 9.81 -35.90
CA GLY A 372 11.39 9.39 -36.73
C GLY A 372 11.32 7.96 -37.27
N TRP A 373 10.25 7.21 -36.95
CA TRP A 373 9.98 5.92 -37.57
C TRP A 373 9.31 6.14 -38.94
N ASN A 374 9.85 5.54 -39.99
CA ASN A 374 9.35 5.69 -41.37
C ASN A 374 8.13 4.79 -41.67
N CYS A 375 7.23 4.60 -40.69
CA CYS A 375 6.04 3.77 -40.84
C CYS A 375 4.88 4.29 -39.95
N ASP A 376 3.65 3.92 -40.29
CA ASP A 376 2.50 4.16 -39.41
C ASP A 376 2.50 3.11 -38.29
N MET A 377 3.09 3.47 -37.14
CA MET A 377 3.20 2.57 -35.99
C MET A 377 1.83 2.11 -35.47
N TYR A 378 0.77 2.91 -35.67
CA TYR A 378 -0.58 2.51 -35.31
C TYR A 378 -1.05 1.29 -36.11
N GLN A 379 -0.67 1.21 -37.39
CA GLN A 379 -0.97 0.05 -38.26
C GLN A 379 -0.03 -1.13 -37.97
N VAL A 380 1.26 -0.86 -37.75
CA VAL A 380 2.26 -1.92 -37.44
C VAL A 380 1.88 -2.69 -36.17
N LEU A 381 1.33 -2.01 -35.17
CA LEU A 381 0.94 -2.60 -33.89
C LEU A 381 -0.48 -3.19 -33.90
N GLU A 382 -1.21 -3.13 -35.01
CA GLU A 382 -2.60 -3.61 -35.08
C GLU A 382 -2.77 -5.08 -34.64
N PRO A 383 -1.89 -6.03 -35.03
CA PRO A 383 -2.00 -7.42 -34.54
C PRO A 383 -1.87 -7.53 -33.01
N VAL A 384 -1.03 -6.70 -32.39
CA VAL A 384 -0.84 -6.65 -30.94
C VAL A 384 -2.02 -5.96 -30.26
N ARG A 385 -2.60 -4.93 -30.89
CA ARG A 385 -3.78 -4.24 -30.39
C ARG A 385 -5.03 -5.12 -30.46
N ALA A 386 -5.18 -5.92 -31.51
CA ALA A 386 -6.33 -6.79 -31.73
C ALA A 386 -6.50 -7.86 -30.64
N VAL A 387 -5.41 -8.30 -30.01
CA VAL A 387 -5.48 -9.29 -28.92
C VAL A 387 -5.81 -8.67 -27.56
N ARG A 388 -5.88 -7.35 -27.44
CA ARG A 388 -6.21 -6.67 -26.18
C ARG A 388 -7.69 -6.84 -25.79
N PRO A 389 -8.01 -7.18 -24.53
CA PRO A 389 -9.38 -7.31 -24.04
C PRO A 389 -10.26 -6.06 -24.25
N VAL A 390 -9.71 -4.85 -24.11
CA VAL A 390 -10.42 -3.60 -24.40
C VAL A 390 -10.92 -3.51 -25.85
N ASN A 391 -10.28 -4.23 -26.77
CA ASN A 391 -10.67 -4.31 -28.18
C ASN A 391 -11.47 -5.58 -28.52
N GLY A 392 -11.92 -6.32 -27.51
CA GLY A 392 -12.61 -7.61 -27.67
C GLY A 392 -11.69 -8.80 -27.92
N GLY A 393 -10.37 -8.63 -27.77
CA GLY A 393 -9.38 -9.69 -27.90
C GLY A 393 -9.29 -10.60 -26.67
N PRO A 394 -8.69 -11.79 -26.79
CA PRO A 394 -8.60 -12.79 -25.72
C PRO A 394 -7.55 -12.47 -24.63
N GLY A 395 -6.73 -11.44 -24.79
CA GLY A 395 -5.59 -11.14 -23.90
C GLY A 395 -4.25 -11.63 -24.41
N TYR A 396 -4.22 -12.67 -25.24
CA TYR A 396 -3.00 -13.16 -25.90
C TYR A 396 -3.34 -13.95 -27.15
N ASP A 397 -2.39 -14.05 -28.07
CA ASP A 397 -2.43 -15.03 -29.14
C ASP A 397 -1.10 -15.80 -29.17
N LYS A 398 -1.17 -17.13 -29.23
CA LYS A 398 0.02 -17.97 -29.14
C LYS A 398 0.93 -17.80 -30.35
N ALA A 399 0.37 -17.67 -31.55
CA ALA A 399 1.16 -17.46 -32.77
C ALA A 399 1.85 -16.10 -32.71
N LEU A 400 1.14 -15.05 -32.33
CA LEU A 400 1.69 -13.72 -32.11
C LEU A 400 2.85 -13.74 -31.10
N VAL A 401 2.68 -14.38 -29.95
CA VAL A 401 3.75 -14.46 -28.94
C VAL A 401 4.98 -15.19 -29.50
N LEU A 402 4.78 -16.27 -30.26
CA LEU A 402 5.89 -16.98 -30.92
C LEU A 402 6.58 -16.11 -31.97
N ASP A 403 5.84 -15.36 -32.77
CA ASP A 403 6.39 -14.43 -33.76
C ASP A 403 7.17 -13.29 -33.08
N LEU A 404 6.68 -12.78 -31.96
CA LEU A 404 7.40 -11.76 -31.19
C LEU A 404 8.72 -12.28 -30.60
N ARG A 405 8.80 -13.58 -30.26
CA ARG A 405 10.05 -14.22 -29.82
C ARG A 405 11.06 -14.34 -30.94
N THR A 406 10.62 -14.64 -32.17
CA THR A 406 11.51 -14.81 -33.33
C THR A 406 12.01 -13.46 -33.87
N LEU A 407 11.19 -12.41 -33.76
CA LEU A 407 11.55 -11.04 -34.18
C LEU A 407 12.60 -10.34 -33.29
N ASN A 408 13.05 -10.95 -32.18
CA ASN A 408 14.21 -10.47 -31.42
C ASN A 408 15.56 -10.76 -32.12
N PHE A 409 15.57 -11.48 -33.25
CA PHE A 409 16.79 -11.89 -33.95
C PHE A 409 17.04 -11.23 -35.31
N GLU A 410 16.16 -10.31 -35.75
CA GLU A 410 16.29 -9.65 -37.07
C GLU A 410 16.40 -8.12 -36.97
N ILE A 411 17.36 -7.64 -36.16
CA ILE A 411 18.00 -6.34 -36.43
C ILE A 411 19.37 -6.66 -37.01
N ALA A 412 19.42 -6.77 -38.33
CA ALA A 412 20.64 -6.85 -39.13
C ALA A 412 20.59 -5.76 -40.21
#